data_AF-A0A8J9V784-F1
#
_entry.id   AF-A0A8J9V784-F1
#
_cell.length_a   1.000
_cell.length_b   1.000
_cell.length_c   1.000
_cell.angle_alpha   90.00
_cell.angle_beta   90.00
_cell.angle_gamma   90.00
#
_symmetry.space_group_name_H-M   'P 1'
#
loop_
_entity.id
_entity.type
_entity.pdbx_description
1 polymer ?
#
loop_
_entity_poly.entity_id
_entity_poly.type
_entity_poly.pdbx_seq_one_letter_code
_entity_poly.pdbx_strand_id
1 'polypeptide(L)'
;MAVPNHPPTVSKTMPSHRFTMNFHAPDLTKAWRDFLISFRIYITAHDLSDDEEDRRKVAILLNILVSNALPIFNSFDLKLESTPLTTLVLRCGAYFTPNVNPTIEGHKLFNRKQGTDDDIDTYALVYNAPLVHS
;
A
#
# COMPACT_ATOMS: atom_id res chain seq x y z
N MET A 1 -12.69 16.03 51.56
CA MET A 1 -12.24 16.64 50.28
C MET A 1 -11.97 15.51 49.31
N ALA A 2 -12.77 15.38 48.25
CA ALA A 2 -12.64 14.32 47.26
C ALA A 2 -11.67 14.75 46.17
N VAL A 3 -10.68 13.90 45.85
CA VAL A 3 -9.73 14.11 44.76
C VAL A 3 -10.47 13.88 43.43
N PRO A 4 -10.42 14.80 42.46
CA PRO A 4 -11.06 14.57 41.17
C PRO A 4 -10.24 13.53 40.39
N ASN A 5 -10.83 12.35 40.20
CA ASN A 5 -10.33 11.33 39.28
C ASN A 5 -10.45 11.86 37.85
N HIS A 6 -9.35 12.36 37.28
CA HIS A 6 -9.26 12.50 35.83
C HIS A 6 -9.17 11.11 35.19
N PRO A 7 -9.96 10.80 34.15
CA PRO A 7 -9.80 9.56 33.42
C PRO A 7 -8.41 9.53 32.78
N PRO A 8 -7.75 8.36 32.70
CA PRO A 8 -6.47 8.25 32.02
C PRO A 8 -6.66 8.69 30.57
N THR A 9 -5.96 9.77 30.19
CA THR A 9 -5.84 10.17 28.79
C THR A 9 -5.11 9.03 28.08
N VAL A 10 -5.87 8.12 27.47
CA VAL A 10 -5.32 7.14 26.53
C VAL A 10 -4.74 7.99 25.40
N SER A 11 -3.43 8.18 25.43
CA SER A 11 -2.69 8.77 24.34
C SER A 11 -2.98 7.89 23.12
N LYS A 12 -3.86 8.37 22.24
CA LYS A 12 -4.12 7.82 20.91
C LYS A 12 -2.88 8.09 20.03
N THR A 13 -1.70 7.69 20.48
CA THR A 13 -0.52 7.70 19.64
C THR A 13 -0.65 6.54 18.69
N MET A 14 -0.88 6.86 17.42
CA MET A 14 -0.77 5.92 16.30
C MET A 14 0.53 5.12 16.45
N PRO A 15 0.50 3.77 16.37
CA PRO A 15 1.72 2.98 16.36
C PRO A 15 2.53 3.30 15.09
N SER A 16 3.49 4.20 15.22
CA SER A 16 4.20 4.85 14.11
C SER A 16 5.15 3.93 13.33
N HIS A 17 5.47 2.74 13.85
CA HIS A 17 6.54 1.90 13.30
C HIS A 17 6.12 0.57 12.68
N ARG A 18 4.89 0.10 12.91
CA ARG A 18 4.45 -1.23 12.43
C ARG A 18 3.54 -1.20 11.21
N PHE A 19 3.25 -0.01 10.71
CA PHE A 19 2.16 0.20 9.78
C PHE A 19 2.58 1.16 8.67
N THR A 20 3.52 0.78 7.82
CA THR A 20 3.98 1.66 6.72
C THR A 20 4.11 0.86 5.44
N MET A 21 3.75 1.48 4.32
CA MET A 21 3.94 0.89 2.99
C MET A 21 5.44 0.74 2.69
N ASN A 22 5.86 -0.46 2.29
CA ASN A 22 7.23 -0.70 1.84
C ASN A 22 7.36 -0.35 0.35
N PHE A 23 7.76 0.88 0.06
CA PHE A 23 7.97 1.37 -1.31
C PHE A 23 9.19 0.76 -2.01
N HIS A 24 10.10 0.12 -1.27
CA HIS A 24 11.30 -0.52 -1.80
C HIS A 24 11.14 -2.04 -1.93
N ALA A 25 9.91 -2.54 -1.75
CA ALA A 25 9.64 -3.96 -1.94
C ALA A 25 9.89 -4.35 -3.40
N PRO A 26 10.47 -5.54 -3.66
CA PRO A 26 10.60 -6.05 -5.01
C PRO A 26 9.23 -6.18 -5.68
N ASP A 27 8.24 -6.73 -4.96
CA ASP A 27 6.86 -6.82 -5.44
C ASP A 27 6.01 -5.70 -4.83
N LEU A 28 5.91 -4.58 -5.53
CA LEU A 28 5.13 -3.43 -5.09
C LEU A 28 3.62 -3.74 -5.04
N THR A 29 3.14 -4.65 -5.89
CA THR A 29 1.75 -5.11 -5.91
C THR A 29 1.42 -5.90 -4.66
N LYS A 30 2.28 -6.85 -4.28
CA LYS A 30 2.13 -7.63 -3.05
C LYS A 30 2.26 -6.74 -1.83
N ALA A 31 3.25 -5.85 -1.79
CA ALA A 31 3.43 -4.90 -0.68
C ALA A 31 2.18 -4.03 -0.48
N TRP A 32 1.57 -3.58 -1.57
CA TRP A 32 0.33 -2.79 -1.51
C TRP A 32 -0.85 -3.59 -0.96
N ARG A 33 -1.00 -4.87 -1.37
CA ARG A 33 -2.05 -5.75 -0.83
C ARG A 33 -1.88 -6.02 0.66
N ASP A 34 -0.66 -6.36 1.09
CA ASP A 34 -0.34 -6.62 2.50
C ASP A 34 -0.58 -5.37 3.35
N PHE A 35 -0.20 -4.19 2.83
CA PHE A 35 -0.50 -2.91 3.44
C PHE A 35 -2.01 -2.65 3.57
N LEU A 36 -2.80 -2.86 2.51
CA LEU A 36 -4.25 -2.66 2.54
C LEU A 36 -4.96 -3.58 3.54
N ILE A 37 -4.55 -4.85 3.63
CA ILE A 37 -5.09 -5.78 4.62
C ILE A 37 -4.82 -5.24 6.01
N SER A 38 -3.57 -4.85 6.26
CA SER A 38 -3.17 -4.28 7.53
C SER A 38 -4.01 -3.01 7.81
N PHE A 39 -4.30 -2.18 6.80
CA PHE A 39 -5.05 -0.92 6.97
C PHE A 39 -6.49 -1.19 7.37
N ARG A 40 -7.10 -2.19 6.76
CA ARG A 40 -8.43 -2.65 7.14
C ARG A 40 -8.45 -3.15 8.58
N ILE A 41 -7.45 -3.95 8.98
CA ILE A 41 -7.31 -4.42 10.37
C ILE A 41 -7.23 -3.21 11.32
N TYR A 42 -6.46 -2.18 10.96
CA TYR A 42 -6.35 -0.95 11.75
C TYR A 42 -7.72 -0.25 11.90
N ILE A 43 -8.41 0.00 10.78
CA ILE A 43 -9.73 0.66 10.78
C ILE A 43 -10.75 -0.15 11.60
N THR A 44 -10.78 -1.48 11.45
CA THR A 44 -11.66 -2.37 12.20
C THR A 44 -11.32 -2.41 13.69
N ALA A 45 -10.04 -2.48 14.05
CA ALA A 45 -9.61 -2.52 15.45
C ALA A 45 -9.92 -1.21 16.21
N HIS A 46 -10.00 -0.10 15.47
CA HIS A 46 -10.29 1.23 16.02
C HIS A 46 -11.78 1.62 15.90
N ASP A 47 -12.65 0.69 15.51
CA ASP A 47 -14.10 0.90 15.32
C ASP A 47 -14.42 2.08 14.41
N LEU A 48 -13.57 2.31 13.41
CA LEU A 48 -13.72 3.37 12.42
C LEU A 48 -14.56 2.88 11.22
N SER A 49 -15.29 1.77 11.32
CA SER A 49 -15.81 1.05 10.14
C SER A 49 -16.99 1.74 9.45
N ASP A 50 -18.01 2.20 10.18
CA ASP A 50 -19.32 2.47 9.56
C ASP A 50 -19.86 3.91 9.65
N ASP A 51 -19.56 4.68 10.71
CA ASP A 51 -20.13 6.04 10.91
C ASP A 51 -19.10 7.19 10.80
N GLU A 52 -17.81 6.87 10.65
CA GLU A 52 -16.75 7.87 10.60
C GLU A 52 -16.54 8.43 9.19
N GLU A 53 -16.44 9.76 9.12
CA GLU A 53 -16.33 10.54 7.88
C GLU A 53 -15.17 10.04 7.01
N ASP A 54 -15.45 9.74 5.74
CA ASP A 54 -14.47 9.23 4.76
C ASP A 54 -13.18 10.06 4.71
N ARG A 55 -13.31 11.38 4.95
CA ARG A 55 -12.23 12.35 5.11
C ARG A 55 -11.18 11.90 6.13
N ARG A 56 -11.61 11.39 7.29
CA ARG A 56 -10.72 10.93 8.36
C ARG A 56 -9.98 9.67 7.95
N LYS A 57 -10.65 8.71 7.31
CA LYS A 57 -10.03 7.47 6.82
C LYS A 57 -8.99 7.78 5.75
N VAL A 58 -9.30 8.71 4.84
CA VAL A 58 -8.37 9.20 3.82
C VAL A 58 -7.16 9.89 4.46
N ALA A 59 -7.39 10.78 5.44
CA ALA A 59 -6.30 11.44 6.15
C ALA A 59 -5.40 10.45 6.89
N ILE A 60 -5.98 9.41 7.51
CA ILE A 60 -5.23 8.33 8.18
C ILE A 60 -4.40 7.56 7.14
N LEU A 61 -4.99 7.17 6.01
CA LEU A 61 -4.29 6.46 4.94
C LEU A 61 -3.07 7.25 4.43
N LEU A 62 -3.26 8.55 4.15
CA LEU A 62 -2.20 9.43 3.68
C LEU A 62 -1.14 9.70 4.75
N ASN A 63 -1.57 9.86 6.01
CA ASN A 63 -0.66 10.02 7.14
C ASN A 63 0.27 8.82 7.23
N ILE A 64 -0.27 7.61 7.14
CA ILE A 64 0.47 6.35 7.24
C ILE A 64 1.47 6.14 6.08
N LEU A 65 1.16 6.66 4.89
CA LEU A 65 2.07 6.63 3.74
C LEU A 65 3.26 7.61 3.90
N VAL A 66 3.30 8.37 5.02
CA VAL A 66 4.24 9.40 5.58
C VAL A 66 5.26 10.05 4.64
N SER A 67 6.07 9.30 3.89
CA SER A 67 7.22 9.84 3.15
C SER A 67 7.00 9.96 1.64
N ASN A 68 6.28 9.02 1.01
CA ASN A 68 6.04 9.03 -0.44
C ASN A 68 4.56 9.27 -0.80
N ALA A 69 3.70 9.47 0.20
CA ALA A 69 2.26 9.65 0.01
C ALA A 69 1.91 10.87 -0.83
N LEU A 70 2.51 12.03 -0.52
CA LEU A 70 2.10 13.33 -1.05
C LEU A 70 2.38 13.46 -2.56
N PRO A 71 3.57 13.11 -3.08
CA PRO A 71 3.80 13.14 -4.52
C PRO A 71 2.86 12.21 -5.29
N ILE A 72 2.60 11.02 -4.76
CA ILE A 72 1.69 10.03 -5.37
C ILE A 72 0.26 10.54 -5.35
N PHE A 73 -0.20 11.08 -4.21
CA PHE A 73 -1.53 11.66 -4.09
C PHE A 73 -1.72 12.87 -5.02
N ASN A 74 -0.74 13.77 -5.08
CA ASN A 74 -0.76 14.92 -5.98
C ASN A 74 -0.79 14.49 -7.46
N SER A 75 -0.22 13.33 -7.81
CA SER A 75 -0.28 12.79 -9.17
C SER A 75 -1.67 12.36 -9.61
N PHE A 76 -2.61 12.16 -8.67
CA PHE A 76 -3.96 11.71 -8.98
C PHE A 76 -4.94 12.86 -9.24
N ASP A 77 -4.52 14.12 -9.04
CA ASP A 77 -5.37 15.31 -9.16
C ASP A 77 -6.68 15.20 -8.35
N LEU A 78 -6.56 14.67 -7.13
CA LEU A 78 -7.67 14.43 -6.20
C LEU A 78 -7.73 15.48 -5.11
N LYS A 79 -8.95 15.86 -4.70
CA LYS A 79 -9.18 16.77 -3.57
C LYS A 79 -9.36 15.98 -2.28
N LEU A 80 -8.53 16.26 -1.28
CA LEU A 80 -8.56 15.57 0.02
C LEU A 80 -9.95 15.58 0.67
N GLU A 81 -10.65 16.71 0.58
CA GLU A 81 -11.92 16.96 1.26
C GLU A 81 -13.13 16.25 0.64
N SER A 82 -13.03 15.83 -0.63
CA SER A 82 -14.17 15.28 -1.37
C SER A 82 -13.91 13.89 -1.95
N THR A 83 -12.71 13.35 -1.76
CA THR A 83 -12.33 12.06 -2.33
C THR A 83 -12.76 10.96 -1.39
N PRO A 84 -13.62 10.03 -1.82
CA PRO A 84 -13.99 8.88 -1.00
C PRO A 84 -12.80 7.93 -0.88
N LEU A 85 -12.73 7.22 0.24
CA LEU A 85 -11.63 6.29 0.53
C LEU A 85 -11.48 5.23 -0.57
N THR A 86 -12.61 4.74 -1.10
CA THR A 86 -12.67 3.72 -2.14
C THR A 86 -11.99 4.17 -3.43
N THR A 87 -12.22 5.41 -3.87
CA THR A 87 -11.57 5.98 -5.06
C THR A 87 -10.08 6.14 -4.86
N LEU A 88 -9.66 6.61 -3.67
CA LEU A 88 -8.24 6.75 -3.37
C LEU A 88 -7.52 5.39 -3.36
N VAL A 89 -8.10 4.38 -2.71
CA VAL A 89 -7.56 3.01 -2.68
C VAL A 89 -7.45 2.43 -4.09
N LEU A 90 -8.44 2.68 -4.96
CA LEU A 90 -8.43 2.22 -6.35
C LEU A 90 -7.29 2.88 -7.15
N ARG A 91 -7.11 4.21 -7.01
CA ARG A 91 -6.06 4.96 -7.69
C ARG A 91 -4.67 4.54 -7.23
N CYS A 92 -4.47 4.41 -5.92
CA CYS A 92 -3.25 3.83 -5.37
C CYS A 92 -3.01 2.41 -5.89
N GLY A 93 -4.04 1.57 -5.93
CA GLY A 93 -3.94 0.22 -6.49
C GLY A 93 -3.48 0.20 -7.94
N ALA A 94 -4.03 1.06 -8.79
CA ALA A 94 -3.62 1.20 -10.19
C ALA A 94 -2.20 1.77 -10.34
N TYR A 95 -1.74 2.59 -9.39
CA TYR A 95 -0.38 3.13 -9.38
C TYR A 95 0.65 2.07 -8.95
N PHE A 96 0.36 1.31 -7.89
CA PHE A 96 1.26 0.28 -7.36
C PHE A 96 1.17 -1.07 -8.10
N THR A 97 0.10 -1.28 -8.87
CA THR A 97 -0.09 -2.46 -9.70
C THR A 97 0.01 -2.03 -11.17
N PRO A 98 1.19 -2.12 -11.80
CA PRO A 98 1.30 -1.82 -13.22
C PRO A 98 0.32 -2.70 -14.01
N ASN A 99 -0.42 -2.09 -14.94
CA ASN A 99 -1.32 -2.80 -15.84
C ASN A 99 -0.48 -3.55 -16.87
N VAL A 100 0.05 -4.70 -16.46
CA VAL A 100 0.82 -5.58 -17.32
C VAL A 100 -0.12 -6.33 -18.25
N ASN A 101 0.07 -6.14 -19.56
CA ASN A 101 -0.60 -6.96 -20.54
C ASN A 101 0.01 -8.37 -20.49
N PRO A 102 -0.76 -9.41 -20.10
CA PRO A 102 -0.24 -10.77 -19.93
C PRO A 102 0.33 -11.33 -21.24
N THR A 103 -0.16 -10.87 -22.40
CA THR A 103 0.36 -11.24 -23.71
C THR A 103 1.78 -10.70 -23.93
N ILE A 104 2.07 -9.47 -23.49
CA ILE A 104 3.40 -8.86 -23.63
C ILE A 104 4.39 -9.52 -22.68
N GLU A 105 4.00 -9.75 -21.42
CA GLU A 105 4.87 -10.41 -20.44
C GLU A 105 5.11 -11.87 -20.80
N GLY A 106 4.08 -12.58 -21.28
CA GLY A 106 4.25 -13.90 -21.87
C GLY A 106 5.24 -13.87 -23.04
N HIS A 107 5.07 -12.93 -23.97
CA HIS A 107 6.00 -12.78 -25.10
C HIS A 107 7.44 -12.49 -24.66
N LYS A 108 7.66 -11.67 -23.62
CA LYS A 108 8.98 -11.42 -23.04
C LYS A 108 9.58 -12.67 -22.40
N LEU A 109 8.78 -13.44 -21.67
CA LEU A 109 9.20 -14.69 -21.02
C LEU A 109 9.58 -15.75 -22.06
N PHE A 110 8.71 -15.98 -23.05
CA PHE A 110 8.93 -17.01 -24.08
C PHE A 110 10.07 -16.67 -25.05
N ASN A 111 10.37 -15.39 -25.25
CA ASN A 111 11.49 -14.97 -26.09
C ASN A 111 12.78 -14.70 -25.31
N ARG A 112 12.79 -14.85 -23.98
CA ARG A 112 14.02 -14.76 -23.21
C ARG A 112 14.92 -15.94 -23.58
N LYS A 113 16.18 -15.65 -23.89
CA LYS A 113 17.24 -16.66 -24.05
C LYS A 113 18.21 -16.50 -22.89
N GLN A 114 18.64 -17.61 -22.31
CA GLN A 114 19.70 -17.60 -21.31
C GLN A 114 20.95 -16.98 -21.93
N GLY A 115 21.47 -15.89 -21.33
CA GLY A 115 22.71 -15.27 -21.76
C GLY A 115 23.91 -16.18 -21.51
N THR A 116 25.04 -15.91 -22.15
CA THR A 116 26.27 -16.71 -22.00
C THR A 116 26.87 -16.61 -20.58
N ASP A 117 26.54 -15.54 -19.86
CA ASP A 117 26.92 -15.29 -18.46
C ASP A 117 25.78 -15.51 -17.46
N ASP A 118 24.59 -15.94 -17.91
CA ASP A 118 23.47 -16.21 -17.00
C ASP A 118 23.62 -17.59 -16.36
N ASP A 119 23.78 -17.61 -15.05
CA ASP A 119 23.70 -18.83 -14.26
C ASP A 119 22.28 -19.45 -14.33
N ILE A 120 22.21 -20.77 -14.30
CA ILE A 120 20.96 -21.54 -14.48
C ILE A 120 19.94 -21.26 -13.37
N ASP A 121 20.39 -21.04 -12.13
CA ASP A 121 19.50 -20.76 -11.00
C ASP A 121 18.92 -19.35 -11.13
N THR A 122 19.72 -18.40 -11.62
CA THR A 122 19.28 -17.03 -11.91
C THR A 122 18.30 -16.97 -13.08
N TYR A 123 18.52 -17.80 -14.12
CA TYR A 123 17.61 -17.93 -15.25
C TYR A 123 16.28 -18.57 -14.85
N ALA A 124 16.31 -19.61 -14.02
CA ALA A 124 15.13 -20.35 -13.57
C ALA A 124 14.31 -19.60 -12.50
N LEU A 125 14.93 -18.73 -11.69
CA LEU A 125 14.24 -17.89 -10.69
C LEU A 125 13.14 -17.02 -11.30
N VAL A 126 13.25 -16.66 -12.58
CA VAL A 126 12.25 -15.84 -13.30
C VAL A 126 10.96 -16.61 -13.56
N TYR A 127 11.01 -17.95 -13.61
CA TYR A 127 9.81 -18.79 -13.72
C TYR A 127 9.08 -18.97 -12.38
N ASN A 128 9.76 -18.73 -11.24
CA ASN A 128 9.19 -18.87 -9.89
C ASN A 128 9.01 -17.53 -9.16
N ALA A 129 9.40 -16.41 -9.77
CA ALA A 129 9.19 -15.09 -9.19
C ALA A 129 7.70 -14.70 -9.31
N PRO A 130 7.02 -14.28 -8.23
CA PRO A 130 5.82 -13.47 -8.40
C PRO A 130 6.22 -12.25 -9.22
N LEU A 131 5.38 -11.84 -10.16
CA LEU A 131 5.63 -10.77 -11.15
C LEU A 131 6.13 -9.48 -10.48
N VAL A 132 7.44 -9.39 -10.29
CA VAL A 132 8.17 -8.27 -9.71
C VAL A 132 8.72 -7.49 -10.89
N HIS A 133 8.09 -6.36 -11.21
CA HIS A 133 8.46 -5.53 -12.34
C HIS A 133 9.21 -4.27 -11.90
N SER A 134 10.37 -4.07 -12.54
CA SER A 134 11.21 -2.87 -12.57
C SER A 134 10.53 -1.66 -13.21
#